data_AF-A0A4Z0R3G0-F1
#
_entry.id   AF-A0A4Z0R3G0-F1
#
_cell.length_a   1.000
_cell.length_b   1.000
_cell.length_c   1.000
_cell.angle_alpha   90.00
_cell.angle_beta   90.00
_cell.angle_gamma   90.00
#
_symmetry.space_group_name_H-M   'P 1'
#
loop_
_entity.id
_entity.type
_entity.pdbx_description
1 polymer ?
#
loop_
_entity_poly.entity_id
_entity_poly.type
_entity_poly.pdbx_seq_one_letter_code
_entity_poly.pdbx_strand_id
1 'polypeptide(L)'
;MNTQTTMSEQDILTDLLTSEKHTTSTVNTFISESTCANLRQNLKTILNEEHSIHENLYNIMNQKGWYPTSDAEAQEVQKAKDKFNSLQV
;
A
#
# COMPACT_ATOMS: atom_id res chain seq x y z
N MET A 1 29.23 -4.21 28.13
CA MET A 1 29.21 -4.73 26.76
C MET A 1 28.15 -3.94 26.02
N ASN A 2 28.54 -3.06 25.09
CA ASN A 2 27.57 -2.30 24.30
C ASN A 2 27.08 -3.19 23.16
N THR A 3 25.90 -3.80 23.30
CA THR A 3 25.19 -4.42 22.19
C THR A 3 24.57 -3.29 21.36
N GLN A 4 25.26 -2.87 20.31
CA GLN A 4 24.67 -1.97 19.33
C GLN A 4 23.67 -2.78 18.52
N THR A 5 22.38 -2.61 18.82
CA THR A 5 21.29 -3.30 18.12
C THR A 5 21.10 -2.64 16.77
N THR A 6 21.71 -3.20 15.73
CA THR A 6 21.50 -2.76 14.35
C THR A 6 20.23 -3.40 13.83
N MET A 7 19.30 -2.61 13.29
CA MET A 7 18.11 -3.13 12.61
C MET A 7 18.53 -4.00 11.43
N SER A 8 17.85 -5.14 11.23
CA SER A 8 18.06 -5.95 10.03
C SER A 8 17.46 -5.26 8.80
N GLU A 9 17.87 -5.69 7.60
CA GLU A 9 17.25 -5.22 6.36
C GLU A 9 15.74 -5.50 6.35
N GLN A 10 15.31 -6.65 6.89
CA GLN A 10 13.90 -7.01 6.99
C GLN A 10 13.15 -6.07 7.95
N ASP A 11 13.74 -5.69 9.08
CA ASP A 11 13.13 -4.73 10.02
C ASP A 11 12.97 -3.36 9.35
N ILE A 12 13.99 -2.90 8.62
CA ILE A 12 13.97 -1.63 7.89
C ILE A 12 12.88 -1.64 6.82
N LEU A 13 12.82 -2.67 5.97
CA LEU A 13 11.79 -2.75 4.93
C LEU A 13 10.37 -2.88 5.52
N THR A 14 10.23 -3.58 6.65
CA THR A 14 8.95 -3.69 7.35
C THR A 14 8.48 -2.34 7.88
N ASP A 15 9.40 -1.56 8.47
CA ASP A 15 9.13 -0.20 8.94
C ASP A 15 8.76 0.74 7.79
N LEU A 16 9.51 0.71 6.69
CA LEU A 16 9.22 1.49 5.49
C LEU A 16 7.85 1.12 4.90
N LEU A 17 7.56 -0.17 4.70
CA LEU A 17 6.27 -0.61 4.16
C LEU A 17 5.11 -0.22 5.08
N THR A 18 5.32 -0.23 6.39
CA THR A 18 4.32 0.23 7.38
C THR A 18 4.09 1.73 7.28
N SER A 19 5.16 2.51 7.11
CA SER A 19 5.10 3.96 6.89
C SER A 19 4.32 4.29 5.61
N GLU A 20 4.59 3.61 4.49
CA GLU A 20 3.84 3.79 3.24
C GLU A 20 2.34 3.48 3.40
N LYS A 21 1.96 2.43 4.16
CA LYS A 21 0.55 2.13 4.46
C LYS A 21 -0.13 3.27 5.21
N HIS A 22 0.59 3.87 6.17
CA HIS A 22 0.08 5.01 6.93
C HIS A 22 -0.05 6.26 6.05
N THR A 23 0.98 6.58 5.27
CA THR A 23 0.98 7.76 4.39
C THR A 23 -0.12 7.67 3.34
N THR A 24 -0.22 6.55 2.62
CA THR A 24 -1.27 6.35 1.59
C THR A 24 -2.68 6.48 2.17
N SER A 25 -2.95 5.91 3.35
CA SER A 25 -4.23 6.08 4.04
C SER A 25 -4.51 7.54 4.41
N THR A 26 -3.50 8.25 4.90
CA THR A 26 -3.61 9.66 5.33
C THR A 26 -3.86 10.59 4.14
N VAL A 27 -3.09 10.42 3.06
CA VAL A 27 -3.25 11.20 1.83
C VAL A 27 -4.63 10.95 1.21
N ASN A 28 -5.15 9.72 1.26
CA ASN A 28 -6.49 9.42 0.76
C ASN A 28 -7.60 10.17 1.52
N THR A 29 -7.48 10.28 2.84
CA THR A 29 -8.37 11.13 3.67
C THR A 29 -8.28 12.59 3.23
N PHE A 30 -7.07 13.14 3.08
CA PHE A 30 -6.88 14.53 2.64
C PHE A 30 -7.41 14.81 1.23
N ILE A 31 -7.28 13.86 0.30
CA ILE A 31 -7.88 13.98 -1.04
C ILE A 31 -9.40 14.07 -0.93
N SER A 32 -10.02 13.26 -0.07
CA SER A 32 -11.48 13.21 0.08
C SER A 32 -12.02 14.46 0.77
N GLU A 33 -11.29 15.02 1.73
CA GLU A 33 -11.69 16.19 2.54
C GLU A 33 -11.20 17.54 1.99
N SER A 34 -10.32 17.53 0.98
CA SER A 34 -9.89 18.73 0.28
C SER A 34 -11.08 19.45 -0.37
N THR A 35 -11.08 20.79 -0.35
CA THR A 35 -12.07 21.63 -1.06
C THR A 35 -11.47 22.34 -2.27
N CYS A 36 -10.14 22.49 -2.31
CA CYS A 36 -9.42 23.13 -3.40
C CYS A 36 -9.04 22.11 -4.48
N ALA A 37 -9.50 22.33 -5.72
CA ALA A 37 -9.25 21.42 -6.84
C ALA A 37 -7.75 21.23 -7.14
N ASN A 38 -6.96 22.31 -7.13
CA ASN A 38 -5.52 22.24 -7.37
C ASN A 38 -4.81 21.44 -6.28
N LEU A 39 -5.12 21.70 -5.00
CA LEU A 39 -4.57 20.93 -3.88
C LEU A 39 -4.94 19.44 -4.00
N ARG A 40 -6.20 19.13 -4.33
CA ARG A 40 -6.64 17.76 -4.53
C ARG A 40 -5.86 17.06 -5.63
N GLN A 41 -5.58 17.76 -6.74
CA GLN A 41 -4.82 17.19 -7.84
C GLN A 41 -3.38 16.90 -7.43
N ASN A 42 -2.73 17.81 -6.69
CA ASN A 42 -1.38 17.57 -6.17
C ASN A 42 -1.33 16.38 -5.20
N LEU A 43 -2.32 16.27 -4.30
CA LEU A 43 -2.42 15.14 -3.38
C LEU A 43 -2.61 13.80 -4.13
N LYS A 44 -3.37 13.79 -5.23
CA LYS A 44 -3.50 12.60 -6.09
C LYS A 44 -2.19 12.21 -6.76
N THR A 45 -1.40 13.20 -7.20
CA THR A 45 -0.06 12.94 -7.74
C THR A 45 0.83 12.30 -6.68
N ILE A 46 0.87 12.87 -5.47
CA ILE A 46 1.61 12.31 -4.33
C ILE A 46 1.14 10.87 -4.05
N LEU A 47 -0.17 10.63 -3.96
CA LEU A 47 -0.68 9.28 -3.70
C LEU A 47 -0.22 8.25 -4.75
N ASN A 48 -0.12 8.63 -6.02
CA ASN A 48 0.39 7.74 -7.06
C ASN A 48 1.89 7.44 -6.89
N GLU A 49 2.68 8.42 -6.45
CA GLU A 49 4.10 8.25 -6.14
C GLU A 49 4.28 7.31 -4.94
N GLU A 50 3.55 7.52 -3.84
CA GLU A 50 3.54 6.65 -2.65
C GLU A 50 3.11 5.22 -3.01
N HIS A 51 2.10 5.04 -3.87
CA HIS A 51 1.73 3.70 -4.35
C HIS A 51 2.86 3.02 -5.11
N SER A 52 3.62 3.75 -5.92
CA SER A 52 4.76 3.20 -6.66
C SER A 52 5.89 2.78 -5.71
N ILE A 53 6.13 3.56 -4.66
CA ILE A 53 7.12 3.23 -3.61
C ILE A 53 6.66 2.00 -2.83
N HIS A 54 5.41 1.98 -2.38
CA HIS A 54 4.81 0.84 -1.67
C HIS A 54 4.91 -0.46 -2.48
N GLU A 55 4.57 -0.43 -3.77
CA GLU A 55 4.65 -1.59 -4.65
C GLU A 55 6.10 -2.11 -4.77
N ASN A 56 7.07 -1.21 -4.88
CA ASN A 56 8.49 -1.58 -4.93
C ASN A 56 8.93 -2.28 -3.63
N LEU A 57 8.63 -1.68 -2.47
CA LEU A 57 8.96 -2.27 -1.17
C LEU A 57 8.30 -3.65 -0.99
N TYR A 58 7.02 -3.75 -1.34
CA TYR A 58 6.29 -5.01 -1.30
C TYR A 58 6.95 -6.07 -2.19
N ASN A 59 7.30 -5.73 -3.44
CA ASN A 59 7.93 -6.65 -4.37
C ASN A 59 9.29 -7.14 -3.86
N ILE A 60 10.12 -6.24 -3.30
CA ILE A 60 11.40 -6.61 -2.68
C ILE A 60 11.16 -7.59 -1.52
N MET A 61 10.24 -7.27 -0.61
CA MET A 61 9.94 -8.13 0.54
C MET A 61 9.36 -9.48 0.11
N ASN A 62 8.50 -9.51 -0.91
CA ASN A 62 7.91 -10.73 -1.44
C ASN A 62 8.98 -11.63 -2.11
N GLN A 63 9.86 -11.06 -2.93
CA GLN A 63 10.99 -11.78 -3.55
C GLN A 63 11.94 -12.39 -2.52
N LYS A 64 12.12 -11.72 -1.38
CA LYS A 64 12.95 -12.20 -0.26
C LYS A 64 12.21 -13.16 0.68
N GLY A 65 10.92 -13.41 0.44
CA GLY A 65 10.08 -14.27 1.29
C GLY A 65 9.71 -13.66 2.65
N TRP A 66 9.88 -12.34 2.81
CA TRP A 66 9.61 -11.60 4.04
C TRP A 66 8.16 -11.13 4.16
N TYR A 67 7.40 -11.17 3.07
CA TYR A 67 5.99 -10.83 3.04
C TYR A 67 5.20 -11.87 2.23
N PRO A 68 4.93 -13.05 2.81
CA PRO A 68 4.27 -14.13 2.10
C PRO A 68 2.82 -13.72 1.78
N THR A 69 2.51 -13.66 0.50
CA THR A 69 1.17 -13.41 -0.03
C THR A 69 0.85 -14.48 -1.05
N SER A 70 -0.39 -14.96 -1.04
CA SER A 70 -0.89 -15.89 -2.03
C SER A 70 -1.95 -15.20 -2.86
N ASP A 71 -1.92 -15.43 -4.17
CA ASP A 71 -3.01 -15.04 -5.04
C ASP A 71 -4.32 -15.65 -4.54
N ALA A 72 -5.40 -14.88 -4.61
CA ALA A 72 -6.73 -15.40 -4.34
C ALA A 72 -7.11 -16.44 -5.40
N GLU A 73 -7.81 -17.50 -4.99
CA GLU A 73 -8.30 -18.52 -5.92
C GLU A 73 -9.21 -17.88 -6.98
N ALA A 74 -9.06 -18.31 -8.24
CA ALA A 74 -9.79 -17.74 -9.36
C ALA A 74 -11.33 -17.76 -9.16
N GLN A 75 -11.84 -18.79 -8.47
CA GLN A 75 -13.25 -18.90 -8.14
C GLN A 75 -13.70 -17.80 -7.16
N GLU A 76 -12.89 -17.46 -6.16
CA GLU A 76 -13.20 -16.38 -5.21
C GLU A 76 -13.13 -15.01 -5.89
N VAL A 77 -12.18 -14.82 -6.81
CA VAL A 77 -12.13 -13.62 -7.66
C VAL A 77 -13.39 -13.50 -8.51
N GLN A 78 -13.85 -14.60 -9.13
CA GLN A 78 -15.08 -14.60 -9.95
C GLN A 78 -16.33 -14.31 -9.10
N LYS A 79 -16.47 -14.96 -7.93
CA LYS A 79 -17.57 -14.67 -7.00
C LYS A 79 -17.61 -13.20 -6.59
N ALA A 80 -16.45 -12.59 -6.32
CA ALA A 80 -16.36 -11.18 -6.00
C ALA A 80 -16.82 -10.30 -7.17
N LYS A 81 -16.34 -10.58 -8.40
CA LYS A 81 -16.78 -9.87 -9.62
C LYS A 81 -18.30 -9.94 -9.80
N ASP A 82 -18.89 -11.13 -9.70
CA ASP A 82 -20.33 -11.33 -9.89
C ASP A 82 -21.15 -10.57 -8.85
N LYS A 83 -20.71 -10.59 -7.58
CA LYS A 83 -21.33 -9.82 -6.49
C LYS A 83 -21.36 -8.33 -6.80
N PHE A 84 -20.25 -7.73 -7.22
CA PHE A 84 -20.20 -6.29 -7.50
C PHE A 84 -20.87 -5.90 -8.82
N ASN A 85 -20.90 -6.78 -9.82
CA ASN A 85 -21.68 -6.56 -11.03
C ASN A 85 -23.18 -6.43 -10.71
N SER A 86 -23.69 -7.19 -9.75
CA SER A 86 -25.09 -7.08 -9.31
C SER A 86 -25.42 -5.79 -8.53
N LEU A 87 -24.40 -5.02 -8.14
CA LEU A 87 -24.52 -3.75 -7.42
C LEU A 87 -24.35 -2.51 -8.31
N GLN A 88 -24.06 -2.69 -9.60
CA GLN A 88 -24.06 -1.56 -10.55
C GLN A 88 -25.50 -1.07 -10.74
N VAL A 89 -25.78 0.16 -10.30
CA VAL A 89 -27.06 0.87 -10.52
C VAL A 89 -27.08 1.47 -11.92
#